data_AF-A0A8E6ET74-F1
#
_entry.id   AF-A0A8E6ET74-F1
#
_cell.length_a   1.000
_cell.length_b   1.000
_cell.length_c   1.000
_cell.angle_alpha   90.00
_cell.angle_beta   90.00
_cell.angle_gamma   90.00
#
_symmetry.space_group_name_H-M   'P 1'
#
loop_
_entity.id
_entity.type
_entity.pdbx_description
1 polymer ?
#
loop_
_entity_poly.entity_id
_entity_poly.type
_entity_poly.pdbx_seq_one_letter_code
_entity_poly.pdbx_strand_id
1 'polypeptide(L)'
;MITSSVGLQQANRDQVEQAIETYRQIVMAARHSPKVEGAARKAQETLNAIFQMDRKLFSPLEIRWLNILCGQLAHRLQNHKPLEDHTRLAMRAGDSFDYCWRCETAVDERFSATCEKCCTKTFVWMICPNCRACGCQRNGKILI
;
A
#
# COMPACT_ATOMS: atom_id res chain seq x y z
N MET A 1 25.91 14.57 32.95
CA MET A 1 25.41 13.94 31.71
C MET A 1 23.90 13.90 31.79
N ILE A 2 23.21 14.80 31.10
CA ILE A 2 21.75 14.85 31.06
C ILE A 2 21.31 13.87 29.96
N THR A 3 20.78 12.73 30.35
CA THR A 3 20.11 11.80 29.45
C THR A 3 18.76 12.42 29.06
N SER A 4 18.76 13.21 27.99
CA SER A 4 17.53 13.61 27.32
C SER A 4 16.91 12.38 26.67
N SER A 5 16.07 11.67 27.42
CA SER A 5 15.04 10.82 26.84
C SER A 5 14.08 11.75 26.10
N VAL A 6 14.34 11.98 24.81
CA VAL A 6 13.36 12.56 23.89
C VAL A 6 12.17 11.60 23.91
N GLY A 7 11.19 11.92 24.75
CA GLY A 7 9.94 11.20 24.80
C GLY A 7 9.36 11.23 23.41
N LEU A 8 9.18 10.06 22.81
CA LEU A 8 8.32 9.88 21.66
C LEU A 8 6.97 10.48 22.06
N GLN A 9 6.66 11.69 21.58
CA GLN A 9 5.34 12.28 21.77
C GLN A 9 4.34 11.28 21.23
N GLN A 10 3.45 10.81 22.10
CA GLN A 10 2.44 9.82 21.73
C GLN A 10 1.60 10.43 20.62
N ALA A 11 1.62 9.80 19.45
CA ALA A 11 0.86 10.31 18.31
C ALA A 11 -0.61 10.38 18.71
N ASN A 12 -1.28 11.50 18.44
CA ASN A 12 -2.69 11.65 18.75
C ASN A 12 -3.55 11.36 17.51
N ARG A 13 -4.85 11.20 17.73
CA ARG A 13 -5.80 10.86 16.66
C ARG A 13 -5.82 11.89 15.53
N ASP A 14 -5.69 13.17 15.86
CA ASP A 14 -5.67 14.26 14.88
C ASP A 14 -4.47 14.18 13.93
N GLN A 15 -3.29 13.78 14.43
CA GLN A 15 -2.11 13.57 13.60
C GLN A 15 -2.30 12.42 12.60
N VAL A 16 -2.99 11.35 13.01
CA VAL A 16 -3.35 10.26 12.10
C VAL A 16 -4.28 10.77 11.01
N GLU A 17 -5.35 11.47 11.36
CA GLU A 17 -6.32 11.99 10.38
C GLU A 17 -5.67 12.96 9.40
N GLN A 18 -4.79 13.85 9.88
CA GLN A 18 -4.05 14.77 9.03
C GLN A 18 -3.08 14.05 8.07
N ALA A 19 -2.36 13.04 8.55
CA ALA A 19 -1.47 12.23 7.71
C ALA A 19 -2.25 11.44 6.65
N ILE A 20 -3.41 10.89 7.03
CA ILE A 20 -4.32 10.17 6.16
C ILE A 20 -4.87 11.10 5.06
N GLU A 21 -5.35 12.29 5.40
CA GLU A 21 -5.87 13.25 4.42
C GLU A 21 -4.78 13.79 3.50
N THR A 22 -3.59 14.08 4.04
CA THR A 22 -2.42 14.47 3.23
C THR A 22 -2.12 13.42 2.18
N TYR A 23 -2.13 12.14 2.58
CA TYR A 23 -1.90 11.03 1.67
C TYR A 23 -3.00 10.91 0.60
N ARG A 24 -4.28 11.09 0.99
CA ARG A 24 -5.41 11.10 0.06
C ARG A 24 -5.26 12.18 -1.01
N GLN A 25 -4.88 13.39 -0.63
CA GLN A 25 -4.69 14.51 -1.55
C GLN A 25 -3.56 14.24 -2.56
N ILE A 26 -2.45 13.66 -2.11
CA ILE A 26 -1.34 13.24 -2.98
C ILE A 26 -1.83 12.21 -4.01
N VAL A 27 -2.59 11.20 -3.56
CA VAL A 27 -3.14 10.17 -4.44
C VAL A 27 -4.06 10.80 -5.48
N MET A 28 -4.93 11.76 -5.09
CA MET A 28 -5.77 12.52 -6.03
C MET A 28 -4.94 13.30 -7.05
N ALA A 29 -3.90 14.02 -6.61
CA ALA A 29 -3.01 14.77 -7.50
C ALA A 29 -2.29 13.86 -8.52
N ALA A 30 -1.98 12.62 -8.14
CA ALA A 30 -1.36 11.62 -9.02
C ALA A 30 -2.19 11.31 -10.27
N ARG A 31 -3.49 11.60 -10.28
CA ARG A 31 -4.36 11.43 -11.47
C ARG A 31 -3.90 12.26 -12.66
N HIS A 32 -3.30 13.42 -12.39
CA HIS A 32 -2.95 14.40 -13.41
C HIS A 32 -1.44 14.57 -13.59
N SER A 33 -0.61 14.06 -12.68
CA SER A 33 0.83 14.24 -12.75
C SER A 33 1.61 13.14 -12.01
N PRO A 34 2.69 12.59 -12.58
CA PRO A 34 3.59 11.68 -11.88
C PRO A 34 4.52 12.40 -10.88
N LYS A 35 4.58 13.74 -10.90
CA LYS A 35 5.50 14.56 -10.06
C LYS A 35 5.16 14.57 -8.57
N VAL A 36 4.40 13.58 -8.09
CA VAL A 36 3.98 13.42 -6.69
C VAL A 36 4.74 12.31 -5.97
N GLU A 37 5.56 11.51 -6.67
CA GLU A 37 6.21 10.32 -6.11
C GLU A 37 7.05 10.63 -4.86
N GLY A 38 7.84 11.71 -4.88
CA GLY A 38 8.65 12.11 -3.73
C GLY A 38 7.82 12.53 -2.52
N ALA A 39 6.72 13.27 -2.73
CA ALA A 39 5.81 13.67 -1.67
C ALA A 39 5.06 12.47 -1.10
N ALA A 40 4.64 11.53 -1.96
CA ALA A 40 3.98 10.32 -1.56
C ALA A 40 4.85 9.42 -0.68
N ARG A 41 6.13 9.27 -1.03
CA ARG A 41 7.09 8.47 -0.25
C ARG A 41 7.23 8.99 1.18
N LYS A 42 7.41 10.31 1.33
CA LYS A 42 7.47 10.96 2.65
C LYS A 42 6.18 10.75 3.45
N ALA A 43 5.02 10.90 2.81
CA ALA A 43 3.74 10.69 3.48
C ALA A 43 3.54 9.22 3.93
N GLN A 44 4.00 8.25 3.13
CA GLN A 44 3.99 6.83 3.51
C GLN A 44 4.93 6.56 4.69
N GLU A 45 6.13 7.13 4.69
CA GLU A 45 7.09 7.03 5.79
C GLU A 45 6.48 7.58 7.09
N THR A 46 5.82 8.74 7.04
CA THR A 46 5.10 9.32 8.18
C THR A 46 3.99 8.40 8.69
N LEU A 47 3.12 7.88 7.81
CA LEU A 47 2.05 6.95 8.20
C LEU A 47 2.59 5.67 8.83
N ASN A 48 3.66 5.11 8.26
CA ASN A 48 4.31 3.91 8.79
C ASN A 48 4.98 4.18 10.15
N ALA A 49 5.61 5.34 10.34
CA ALA A 49 6.16 5.74 11.63
C ALA A 49 5.07 5.81 12.71
N ILE A 50 3.95 6.47 12.42
CA ILE A 50 2.82 6.57 13.37
C ILE A 50 2.25 5.18 13.67
N PHE A 51 2.12 4.31 12.67
CA PHE A 51 1.63 2.95 12.85
C PHE A 51 2.56 2.08 13.69
N GLN A 52 3.89 2.25 13.59
CA GLN A 52 4.83 1.53 14.47
C GLN A 52 4.81 2.06 15.90
N MET A 53 4.49 3.34 16.11
CA MET A 53 4.35 3.92 17.44
C MET A 53 3.12 3.38 18.17
N ASP A 54 1.94 3.45 17.55
CA ASP A 54 0.73 2.87 18.11
C ASP A 54 -0.27 2.43 17.03
N ARG A 55 -0.36 1.11 16.85
CA ARG A 55 -1.27 0.49 15.88
C ARG A 55 -2.74 0.70 16.21
N LYS A 56 -3.09 0.91 17.49
CA LYS A 56 -4.48 1.04 17.93
C LYS A 56 -5.11 2.37 17.50
N LEU A 57 -4.30 3.33 17.07
CA LEU A 57 -4.78 4.60 16.53
C LEU A 57 -5.42 4.44 15.14
N PHE A 58 -5.19 3.31 14.48
CA PHE A 58 -5.77 2.98 13.18
C PHE A 58 -6.83 1.89 13.34
N SER A 59 -8.04 2.19 12.88
CA SER A 59 -9.07 1.17 12.72
C SER A 59 -8.70 0.19 11.59
N PRO A 60 -9.21 -1.06 11.62
CA PRO A 60 -9.01 -2.00 10.51
C PRO A 60 -9.48 -1.47 9.15
N LEU A 61 -10.54 -0.65 9.14
CA LEU A 61 -11.06 -0.03 7.92
C LEU A 61 -10.08 1.01 7.36
N GLU A 62 -9.47 1.83 8.20
CA GLU A 62 -8.47 2.82 7.78
C GLU A 62 -7.20 2.15 7.25
N ILE A 63 -6.74 1.08 7.90
CA ILE A 63 -5.59 0.30 7.41
C ILE A 63 -5.90 -0.25 6.02
N ARG A 64 -7.10 -0.80 5.82
CA ARG A 64 -7.52 -1.32 4.52
C ARG A 64 -7.61 -0.21 3.47
N TRP A 65 -8.19 0.94 3.84
CA TRP A 65 -8.36 2.07 2.95
C TRP A 65 -7.03 2.73 2.55
N LEU A 66 -6.11 2.94 3.49
CA LEU A 66 -4.75 3.41 3.22
C LEU A 66 -4.00 2.47 2.28
N ASN A 67 -4.14 1.15 2.50
CA ASN A 67 -3.59 0.18 1.58
C ASN A 67 -4.19 0.35 0.17
N ILE A 68 -5.50 0.50 0.00
CA ILE A 68 -6.11 0.77 -1.31
C ILE A 68 -5.51 2.02 -1.96
N LEU A 69 -5.40 3.14 -1.23
CA LEU A 69 -4.83 4.38 -1.74
C LEU A 69 -3.40 4.21 -2.26
N CYS A 70 -2.56 3.47 -1.53
CA CYS A 70 -1.21 3.18 -1.98
C CYS A 70 -1.15 2.38 -3.28
N GLY A 71 -2.07 1.43 -3.46
CA GLY A 71 -2.13 0.69 -4.71
C GLY A 71 -2.58 1.58 -5.87
N GLN A 72 -3.63 2.38 -5.67
CA GLN A 72 -4.07 3.35 -6.68
C GLN A 72 -2.95 4.32 -7.07
N LEU A 73 -2.17 4.79 -6.09
CA LEU A 73 -1.01 5.64 -6.38
C LEU A 73 0.01 4.93 -7.26
N ALA A 74 0.43 3.71 -6.87
CA ALA A 74 1.39 2.94 -7.66
C ALA A 74 0.90 2.70 -9.10
N HIS A 75 -0.37 2.33 -9.26
CA HIS A 75 -1.01 2.21 -10.57
C HIS A 75 -0.94 3.49 -11.40
N ARG A 76 -1.31 4.62 -10.81
CA ARG A 76 -1.24 5.92 -11.51
C ARG A 76 0.17 6.25 -11.92
N LEU A 77 1.15 6.10 -11.02
CA LEU A 77 2.55 6.37 -11.31
C LEU A 77 3.12 5.44 -12.39
N GLN A 78 2.70 4.18 -12.43
CA GLN A 78 3.10 3.26 -13.49
C GLN A 78 2.44 3.58 -14.83
N ASN A 79 1.14 3.91 -14.85
CA ASN A 79 0.41 4.24 -16.08
C ASN A 79 0.81 5.59 -16.70
N HIS A 80 1.53 6.45 -15.97
CA HIS A 80 2.22 7.60 -16.57
C HIS A 80 3.39 7.18 -17.47
N LYS A 81 3.78 5.89 -17.44
CA LYS A 81 4.73 5.30 -18.38
C LYS A 81 3.97 4.60 -19.52
N PRO A 82 4.56 4.46 -20.71
CA PRO A 82 3.97 3.69 -21.79
C PRO A 82 3.65 2.27 -21.33
N LEU A 83 2.45 1.77 -21.67
CA LEU A 83 2.07 0.38 -21.41
C LEU A 83 2.70 -0.51 -22.48
N GLU A 84 3.41 -1.53 -22.02
CA GLU A 84 3.84 -2.64 -22.88
C GLU A 84 2.71 -3.68 -22.95
N ASP A 85 2.58 -4.36 -24.08
CA ASP A 85 1.61 -5.45 -24.23
C ASP A 85 2.06 -6.67 -23.41
N HIS A 86 1.14 -7.20 -22.60
CA HIS A 86 1.38 -8.33 -21.69
C HIS A 86 0.36 -9.45 -21.91
N THR A 87 0.78 -10.69 -21.59
CA THR A 87 -0.06 -11.88 -21.71
C THR A 87 -0.85 -12.11 -20.43
N ARG A 88 -2.19 -12.10 -20.52
CA ARG A 88 -3.04 -12.35 -19.36
C ARG A 88 -2.85 -13.78 -18.84
N LEU A 89 -2.77 -13.91 -17.52
CA LEU A 89 -2.79 -15.22 -16.85
C LEU A 89 -4.20 -15.56 -16.37
N ALA A 90 -4.42 -16.84 -16.09
CA ALA A 90 -5.64 -17.28 -15.43
C ALA A 90 -5.77 -16.67 -14.01
N MET A 91 -7.02 -16.54 -13.54
CA MET A 91 -7.32 -16.07 -12.19
C MET A 91 -6.62 -16.93 -11.13
N ARG A 92 -6.05 -16.27 -10.14
CA ARG A 92 -5.25 -16.91 -9.08
C ARG A 92 -6.17 -17.67 -8.12
N ALA A 93 -5.70 -18.80 -7.60
CA ALA A 93 -6.43 -19.54 -6.58
C ALA A 93 -6.67 -18.65 -5.35
N GLY A 94 -7.95 -18.38 -5.05
CA GLY A 94 -8.34 -17.56 -3.92
C GLY A 94 -8.62 -16.08 -4.21
N ASP A 95 -8.36 -15.62 -5.43
CA ASP A 95 -8.82 -14.32 -5.86
C ASP A 95 -10.22 -14.38 -6.48
N SER A 96 -10.98 -13.31 -6.28
CA SER A 96 -12.28 -13.11 -6.90
C SER A 96 -12.19 -12.32 -8.20
N PHE A 97 -10.99 -11.84 -8.54
CA PHE A 97 -10.72 -10.89 -9.62
C PHE A 97 -9.43 -11.28 -10.34
N ASP A 98 -9.36 -11.01 -11.64
CA ASP A 98 -8.19 -11.17 -12.50
C ASP A 98 -7.25 -9.94 -12.47
N TYR A 99 -7.32 -9.15 -11.39
CA TYR A 99 -6.49 -7.97 -11.16
C TYR A 99 -6.08 -7.84 -9.69
N CYS A 100 -5.06 -7.02 -9.44
CA CYS A 100 -4.61 -6.70 -8.09
C CYS A 100 -5.69 -5.95 -7.31
N TRP A 101 -6.15 -6.51 -6.20
CA TRP A 101 -7.14 -5.88 -5.30
C TRP A 101 -6.78 -4.47 -4.82
N ARG A 102 -5.48 -4.12 -4.79
CA ARG A 102 -4.98 -2.83 -4.28
C ARG A 102 -4.89 -1.77 -5.38
N CYS A 103 -4.44 -2.16 -6.58
CA CYS A 103 -4.01 -1.23 -7.62
C CYS A 103 -4.65 -1.49 -8.99
N GLU A 104 -5.53 -2.48 -9.10
CA GLU A 104 -6.25 -2.83 -10.34
C GLU A 104 -5.37 -3.24 -11.53
N THR A 105 -4.05 -3.38 -11.33
CA THR A 105 -3.16 -3.98 -12.33
C THR A 105 -3.63 -5.40 -12.64
N ALA A 106 -3.96 -5.66 -13.90
CA ALA A 106 -4.34 -6.97 -14.41
C ALA A 106 -3.28 -8.03 -14.10
N VAL A 107 -3.71 -9.25 -13.78
CA VAL A 107 -2.80 -10.37 -13.53
C VAL A 107 -2.26 -10.88 -14.86
N ASP A 108 -0.95 -10.73 -15.04
CA ASP A 108 -0.17 -11.13 -16.22
C ASP A 108 1.12 -11.85 -15.82
N GLU A 109 1.97 -12.21 -16.79
CA GLU A 109 3.21 -12.96 -16.56
C GLU A 109 4.17 -12.33 -15.53
N ARG A 110 4.02 -11.04 -15.21
CA ARG A 110 4.89 -10.33 -14.27
C ARG A 110 4.55 -10.63 -12.81
N PHE A 111 3.38 -11.22 -12.52
CA PHE A 111 3.02 -11.69 -11.18
C PHE A 111 3.74 -13.02 -10.87
N SER A 112 5.06 -12.99 -10.76
CA SER A 112 5.89 -14.19 -10.58
C SER A 112 6.35 -14.43 -9.14
N ALA A 113 6.36 -13.39 -8.29
CA ALA A 113 6.83 -13.48 -6.91
C ALA A 113 5.71 -13.84 -5.92
N THR A 114 6.03 -14.63 -4.89
CA THR A 114 5.09 -15.03 -3.83
C THR A 114 5.48 -14.47 -2.46
N CYS A 115 4.49 -14.17 -1.62
CA CYS A 115 4.70 -13.73 -0.24
C CYS A 115 4.80 -14.94 0.72
N GLU A 116 6.01 -15.28 1.16
CA GLU A 116 6.24 -16.43 2.05
C GLU A 116 5.48 -16.35 3.37
N LYS A 117 5.25 -15.14 3.89
CA LYS A 117 4.52 -14.92 5.15
C LYS A 117 3.02 -15.21 5.07
N CYS A 118 2.45 -15.15 3.87
CA CYS A 118 1.02 -15.25 3.66
C CYS A 118 0.60 -16.41 2.75
N CYS A 119 1.53 -16.99 1.98
CA CYS A 119 1.29 -18.20 1.23
C CYS A 119 1.05 -19.39 2.17
N THR A 120 -0.01 -20.14 1.89
CA THR A 120 -0.31 -21.43 2.53
C THR A 120 -0.44 -22.49 1.44
N LYS A 121 -0.55 -23.77 1.82
CA LYS A 121 -0.81 -24.87 0.86
C LYS A 121 -2.11 -24.65 0.07
N THR A 122 -3.09 -23.95 0.63
CA THR A 122 -4.40 -23.69 0.02
C THR A 122 -4.49 -22.34 -0.70
N PHE A 123 -3.63 -21.37 -0.39
CA PHE A 123 -3.66 -20.04 -0.98
C PHE A 123 -2.24 -19.55 -1.31
N VAL A 124 -1.94 -19.38 -2.60
CA VAL A 124 -0.66 -18.81 -3.05
C VAL A 124 -0.86 -17.31 -3.32
N TRP A 125 -0.36 -16.49 -2.39
CA TRP A 125 -0.44 -15.04 -2.49
C TRP A 125 0.73 -14.47 -3.29
N MET A 126 0.48 -14.15 -4.56
CA MET A 126 1.49 -13.48 -5.40
C MET A 126 1.58 -11.98 -5.07
N ILE A 127 2.80 -11.45 -5.12
CA ILE A 127 3.13 -10.04 -4.89
C ILE A 127 2.86 -9.28 -6.18
N CYS A 128 2.07 -8.21 -6.09
CA CYS A 128 1.83 -7.37 -7.27
C CYS A 128 3.15 -6.72 -7.73
N PRO A 129 3.55 -6.86 -9.00
CA PRO A 129 4.79 -6.26 -9.50
C PRO A 129 4.76 -4.73 -9.47
N ASN A 130 3.56 -4.16 -9.57
CA ASN A 130 3.34 -2.73 -9.56
C ASN A 130 3.35 -2.13 -8.15
N CYS A 131 2.34 -2.47 -7.33
CA CYS A 131 2.16 -1.85 -6.01
C CYS A 131 2.74 -2.66 -4.84
N ARG A 132 3.45 -3.76 -5.13
CA ARG A 132 4.04 -4.69 -4.16
C ARG A 132 3.06 -5.29 -3.13
N ALA A 133 1.76 -5.15 -3.37
CA ALA A 133 0.72 -5.67 -2.50
C ALA A 133 0.77 -7.19 -2.38
N CYS A 134 0.59 -7.70 -1.16
CA CYS A 134 0.44 -9.13 -0.89
C CYS A 134 -0.75 -9.44 0.04
N GLY A 135 -0.94 -10.72 0.37
CA GLY A 135 -2.00 -11.19 1.26
C GLY A 135 -1.94 -10.63 2.69
N CYS A 136 -0.75 -10.32 3.21
CA CYS A 136 -0.61 -9.67 4.53
C CYS A 136 -1.33 -8.32 4.57
N GLN A 137 -1.21 -7.53 3.50
CA GLN A 137 -1.84 -6.22 3.38
C GLN A 137 -3.33 -6.33 3.14
N ARG A 138 -3.75 -7.31 2.34
CA ARG A 138 -5.18 -7.57 2.11
C ARG A 138 -5.91 -7.94 3.40
N ASN A 139 -5.23 -8.70 4.27
CA ASN A 139 -5.74 -9.13 5.57
C ASN A 139 -5.50 -8.09 6.69
N GLY A 140 -4.99 -6.90 6.38
CA GLY A 140 -4.75 -5.84 7.36
C GLY A 140 -3.68 -6.16 8.41
N LYS A 141 -2.81 -7.16 8.17
CA LYS A 141 -1.75 -7.55 9.11
C LYS A 141 -0.60 -6.53 9.16
N ILE A 142 -0.40 -5.79 8.07
CA ILE A 142 0.63 -4.73 7.95
C ILE A 142 0.03 -3.50 7.27
N LEU A 143 0.53 -2.32 7.64
CA LEU A 143 0.22 -1.06 6.99
C LEU A 143 1.30 -0.75 5.94
N ILE A 144 0.86 -0.64 4.68
CA ILE A 144 1.60 -0.18 3.48
C ILE A 144 2.71 -1.07 2.94
#